data_AF-A0A368FS92-F1
#
_entry.id   AF-A0A368FS92-F1
#
_cell.length_a   1.000
_cell.length_b   1.000
_cell.length_c   1.000
_cell.angle_alpha   90.00
_cell.angle_beta   90.00
_cell.angle_gamma   90.00
#
_symmetry.space_group_name_H-M   'P 1'
#
loop_
_entity.id
_entity.type
_entity.pdbx_description
1 polymer ?
#
loop_
_entity_poly.entity_id
_entity_poly.type
_entity_poly.pdbx_seq_one_letter_code
_entity_poly.pdbx_strand_id
1 'polypeptide(L)'
;MSYASVSLLRSAICTVTDLVFNENWSSDPLIARFLKGFYRKTPSKPKYASTWDLERVLVYITNLDSNQTQSLKMLSLKLVALLALCWPKRLSEIAALSLTFLDRGEGRWTLYIDYRNKNRQSGAPQTAVCERFPDDPRLYIQTLVAYLETESIRKGKNRLLISYSRPHRAITASTVGWWIKWVLREAGVDTSFTAHSTRSASTSKAMREGVSLALIMNGLRRTTPSRNFTAGRFDSDHTSRSRKTAGDKEQAKSTSAPAEDAAVKQ
;
A
#
# COMPACT_ATOMS: atom_id res chain seq x y z
N MET A 1 -8.56 -16.68 25.20
CA MET A 1 -8.36 -17.19 23.83
C MET A 1 -9.18 -16.33 22.87
N SER A 2 -8.69 -16.01 21.66
CA SER A 2 -9.41 -15.17 20.69
C SER A 2 -10.32 -16.00 19.78
N TYR A 3 -11.45 -15.43 19.31
CA TYR A 3 -12.30 -16.06 18.29
C TYR A 3 -11.50 -16.49 17.05
N ALA A 4 -10.51 -15.70 16.62
CA ALA A 4 -9.65 -16.04 15.49
C ALA A 4 -8.84 -17.33 15.74
N SER A 5 -8.38 -17.55 16.97
CA SER A 5 -7.67 -18.78 17.37
C SER A 5 -8.59 -19.99 17.37
N VAL A 6 -9.81 -19.85 17.93
CA VAL A 6 -10.81 -20.92 17.96
C VAL A 6 -11.29 -21.27 16.55
N SER A 7 -11.50 -20.26 15.69
CA SER A 7 -11.88 -20.48 14.29
C SER A 7 -10.77 -21.18 13.49
N LEU A 8 -9.49 -20.88 13.75
CA LEU A 8 -8.36 -21.57 13.13
C LEU A 8 -8.29 -23.03 13.59
N LEU A 9 -8.46 -23.28 14.90
CA LEU A 9 -8.53 -24.63 15.44
C LEU A 9 -9.70 -25.43 14.87
N ARG A 10 -10.90 -24.83 14.73
CA ARG A 10 -12.02 -25.46 14.01
C ARG A 10 -11.60 -25.84 12.60
N SER A 11 -11.08 -24.91 11.81
CA SER A 11 -10.67 -25.19 10.43
C SER A 11 -9.65 -26.32 10.36
N ALA A 12 -8.64 -26.34 11.25
CA ALA A 12 -7.64 -27.40 11.29
C ALA A 12 -8.26 -28.77 11.64
N ILE A 13 -9.11 -28.84 12.67
CA ILE A 13 -9.80 -30.07 13.07
C ILE A 13 -10.70 -30.56 11.94
N CYS A 14 -11.60 -29.70 11.41
CA CYS A 14 -12.49 -30.06 10.31
C CYS A 14 -11.70 -30.53 9.07
N THR A 15 -10.61 -29.87 8.68
CA THR A 15 -9.81 -30.33 7.53
C THR A 15 -9.22 -31.72 7.73
N VAL A 16 -8.89 -32.12 8.97
CA VAL A 16 -8.40 -33.47 9.27
C VAL A 16 -9.56 -34.47 9.37
N THR A 17 -10.66 -34.14 10.06
CA THR A 17 -11.81 -35.04 10.20
C THR A 17 -12.52 -35.27 8.86
N ASP A 18 -12.69 -34.22 8.05
CA ASP A 18 -13.34 -34.31 6.75
C ASP A 18 -12.49 -35.17 5.77
N LEU A 19 -11.16 -35.15 5.92
CA LEU A 19 -10.23 -35.99 5.15
C LEU A 19 -10.20 -37.46 5.62
N VAL A 20 -10.29 -37.71 6.93
CA VAL A 20 -10.15 -39.05 7.52
C VAL A 20 -11.47 -39.82 7.50
N PHE A 21 -12.59 -39.16 7.79
CA PHE A 21 -13.92 -39.79 7.92
C PHE A 21 -14.81 -39.58 6.68
N ASN A 22 -14.38 -38.75 5.72
CA ASN A 22 -15.15 -38.41 4.50
C ASN A 22 -16.55 -37.82 4.79
N GLU A 23 -16.69 -37.16 5.94
CA GLU A 23 -17.90 -36.47 6.41
C GLU A 23 -17.64 -34.96 6.48
N ASN A 24 -18.66 -34.12 6.28
CA ASN A 24 -18.49 -32.67 6.26
C ASN A 24 -18.76 -32.03 7.64
N TRP A 25 -17.82 -32.22 8.58
CA TRP A 25 -17.90 -31.64 9.94
C TRP A 25 -17.83 -30.11 9.91
N SER A 26 -17.24 -29.53 8.86
CA SER A 26 -17.20 -28.07 8.68
C SER A 26 -18.58 -27.41 8.59
N SER A 27 -19.61 -28.20 8.25
CA SER A 27 -21.02 -27.77 8.07
C SER A 27 -21.94 -28.11 9.25
N ASP A 28 -21.41 -28.71 10.32
CA ASP A 28 -22.21 -29.12 11.49
C ASP A 28 -22.92 -27.91 12.16
N PRO A 29 -24.25 -27.96 12.38
CA PRO A 29 -25.01 -26.87 12.99
C PRO A 29 -24.65 -26.56 14.46
N LEU A 30 -24.23 -27.55 15.25
CA LEU A 30 -23.80 -27.36 16.64
C LEU A 30 -22.46 -26.62 16.69
N ILE A 31 -21.50 -26.99 15.84
CA ILE A 31 -20.20 -26.32 15.70
C ILE A 31 -20.39 -24.87 15.23
N ALA A 32 -21.27 -24.65 14.24
CA ALA A 32 -21.64 -23.31 13.78
C ALA A 32 -22.29 -22.47 14.90
N ARG A 33 -23.22 -23.06 15.68
CA ARG A 33 -23.89 -22.41 16.82
C ARG A 33 -22.91 -22.11 17.96
N PHE A 34 -21.97 -23.00 18.24
CA PHE A 34 -20.89 -22.80 19.22
C PHE A 34 -20.00 -21.61 18.84
N LEU A 35 -19.48 -21.58 17.60
CA LEU A 35 -18.68 -20.45 17.12
C LEU A 35 -19.46 -19.12 17.18
N LYS A 36 -20.73 -19.12 16.79
CA LYS A 36 -21.61 -17.94 16.86
C LYS A 36 -21.81 -17.45 18.31
N GLY A 37 -21.96 -18.38 19.26
CA GLY A 37 -22.01 -18.08 20.70
C GLY A 37 -20.67 -17.52 21.22
N PHE A 38 -19.55 -18.14 20.86
CA PHE A 38 -18.21 -17.69 21.25
C PHE A 38 -17.88 -16.29 20.69
N TYR A 39 -18.24 -16.01 19.43
CA TYR A 39 -18.10 -14.69 18.81
C TYR A 39 -18.89 -13.63 19.55
N ARG A 40 -20.15 -13.92 19.92
CA ARG A 40 -21.00 -13.01 20.71
C ARG A 40 -20.42 -12.74 22.10
N LYS A 41 -19.86 -13.77 22.76
CA LYS A 41 -19.21 -13.64 24.08
C LYS A 41 -17.87 -12.90 24.02
N THR A 42 -17.12 -13.07 22.94
CA THR A 42 -15.78 -12.47 22.74
C THR A 42 -15.63 -11.91 21.32
N PRO A 43 -16.26 -10.76 21.01
CA PRO A 43 -16.15 -10.14 19.70
C PRO A 43 -14.72 -9.71 19.42
N SER A 44 -14.30 -9.81 18.15
CA SER A 44 -12.95 -9.41 17.73
C SER A 44 -12.79 -7.89 17.85
N LYS A 45 -12.01 -7.44 18.84
CA LYS A 45 -11.66 -6.02 19.00
C LYS A 45 -10.47 -5.64 18.09
N PRO A 46 -10.42 -4.41 17.55
CA PRO A 46 -9.24 -3.93 16.83
C PRO A 46 -8.04 -3.87 17.79
N LYS A 47 -6.83 -4.17 17.30
CA LYS A 47 -5.61 -4.15 18.14
C LYS A 47 -5.28 -2.73 18.62
N TYR A 48 -5.56 -1.72 17.82
CA TYR A 48 -5.27 -0.32 18.09
C TYR A 48 -6.58 0.49 18.01
N ALA A 49 -6.81 1.38 18.97
CA ALA A 49 -7.96 2.30 18.94
C ALA A 49 -7.72 3.50 18.02
N SER A 50 -6.46 3.92 17.88
CA SER A 50 -6.00 5.04 17.06
C SER A 50 -4.75 4.68 16.26
N THR A 51 -4.38 5.53 15.32
CA THR A 51 -3.08 5.48 14.63
C THR A 51 -2.11 6.45 15.29
N TRP A 52 -0.82 6.13 15.27
CA TRP A 52 0.22 7.06 15.67
C TRP A 52 0.42 8.19 14.64
N ASP A 53 1.09 9.24 15.07
CA ASP A 53 1.31 10.46 14.30
C ASP A 53 2.50 10.33 13.33
N LEU A 54 2.24 10.50 12.03
CA LEU A 54 3.25 10.40 10.98
C LEU A 54 4.27 11.52 11.01
N GLU A 55 3.89 12.71 11.45
CA GLU A 55 4.74 13.90 11.36
C GLU A 55 5.98 13.75 12.23
N ARG A 56 5.85 13.15 13.42
CA ARG A 56 7.00 12.77 14.29
C ARG A 56 8.03 11.90 13.58
N VAL A 57 7.57 10.93 12.80
CA VAL A 57 8.46 9.99 12.08
C VAL A 57 9.08 10.66 10.86
N LEU A 58 8.35 11.54 10.16
CA LEU A 58 8.89 12.33 9.07
C LEU A 58 9.96 13.32 9.56
N VAL A 59 9.70 14.05 10.65
CA VAL A 59 10.67 14.97 11.28
C VAL A 59 11.93 14.23 11.76
N TYR A 60 11.78 13.03 12.33
CA TYR A 60 12.93 12.18 12.64
C TYR A 60 13.73 11.83 11.38
N ILE A 61 13.05 11.40 10.30
CA ILE A 61 13.68 11.03 9.02
C ILE A 61 14.40 12.20 8.35
N THR A 62 13.86 13.43 8.40
CA THR A 62 14.53 14.62 7.84
C THR A 62 15.77 15.00 8.65
N ASN A 63 15.69 14.89 9.99
CA ASN A 63 16.82 15.19 10.88
C ASN A 63 17.99 14.19 10.75
N LEU A 64 17.79 13.02 10.13
CA LEU A 64 18.89 12.11 9.76
C LEU A 64 19.81 12.71 8.67
N ASP A 65 19.34 13.63 7.83
CA ASP A 65 20.10 14.13 6.67
C ASP A 65 21.10 15.21 6.98
N SER A 66 20.83 16.04 8.00
CA SER A 66 21.76 17.08 8.45
C SER A 66 23.09 16.50 8.96
N ASN A 67 23.09 15.23 9.36
CA ASN A 67 24.27 14.53 9.87
C ASN A 67 25.05 13.89 8.71
N GLN A 68 25.95 14.67 8.10
CA GLN A 68 26.78 14.26 6.96
C GLN A 68 27.80 13.16 7.33
N THR A 69 27.34 11.91 7.32
CA THR A 69 28.08 10.66 7.01
C THR A 69 27.12 9.49 7.28
N GLN A 70 26.06 9.36 6.48
CA GLN A 70 25.07 8.31 6.69
C GLN A 70 25.67 6.93 6.43
N SER A 71 26.06 6.25 7.51
CA SER A 71 26.44 4.84 7.47
C SER A 71 25.35 4.01 6.77
N LEU A 72 25.76 2.92 6.10
CA LEU A 72 24.83 2.00 5.41
C LEU A 72 23.64 1.58 6.29
N LYS A 73 23.84 1.48 7.62
CA LYS A 73 22.78 1.23 8.60
C LYS A 73 21.74 2.36 8.62
N MET A 74 22.16 3.61 8.81
CA MET A 74 21.23 4.75 8.90
C MET A 74 20.50 4.97 7.58
N LEU A 75 21.22 4.88 6.46
CA LEU A 75 20.64 4.99 5.11
C LEU A 75 19.61 3.87 4.83
N SER A 76 19.90 2.63 5.25
CA SER A 76 18.97 1.49 5.14
C SER A 76 17.70 1.68 5.98
N LEU A 77 17.85 2.15 7.24
CA LEU A 77 16.74 2.42 8.15
C LEU A 77 15.83 3.53 7.61
N LYS A 78 16.44 4.63 7.14
CA LYS A 78 15.76 5.76 6.52
C LYS A 78 14.96 5.34 5.29
N LEU A 79 15.61 4.63 4.36
CA LEU A 79 14.94 4.13 3.15
C LEU A 79 13.77 3.21 3.51
N VAL A 80 13.95 2.26 4.43
CA VAL A 80 12.87 1.33 4.82
C VAL A 80 11.68 2.03 5.50
N ALA A 81 11.92 3.06 6.30
CA ALA A 81 10.84 3.85 6.88
C ALA A 81 10.08 4.65 5.79
N LEU A 82 10.81 5.31 4.89
CA LEU A 82 10.23 6.04 3.74
C LEU A 82 9.44 5.11 2.82
N LEU A 83 9.96 3.91 2.51
CA LEU A 83 9.27 2.86 1.76
C LEU A 83 7.95 2.47 2.43
N ALA A 84 7.94 2.28 3.75
CA ALA A 84 6.74 1.87 4.48
C ALA A 84 5.70 2.99 4.67
N LEU A 85 6.14 4.26 4.67
CA LEU A 85 5.29 5.44 4.77
C LEU A 85 4.67 5.82 3.42
N CYS A 86 5.48 5.93 2.37
CA CYS A 86 5.03 6.28 1.02
C CYS A 86 4.24 5.14 0.39
N TRP A 87 4.63 3.89 0.65
CA TRP A 87 3.95 2.72 0.11
C TRP A 87 3.33 1.87 1.23
N PRO A 88 1.99 1.82 1.31
CA PRO A 88 1.28 0.98 2.26
C PRO A 88 1.26 -0.48 1.76
N LYS A 89 2.42 -1.03 1.38
CA LYS A 89 2.64 -2.42 0.97
C LYS A 89 2.89 -3.29 2.21
N ARG A 90 3.01 -4.61 2.04
CA ARG A 90 3.36 -5.55 3.13
C ARG A 90 4.86 -5.57 3.34
N LEU A 91 5.31 -5.96 4.54
CA LEU A 91 6.73 -6.13 4.86
C LEU A 91 7.44 -7.11 3.91
N SER A 92 6.74 -8.16 3.46
CA SER A 92 7.22 -9.09 2.44
C SER A 92 7.30 -8.49 1.04
N GLU A 93 6.37 -7.61 0.68
CA GLU A 93 6.38 -6.89 -0.60
C GLU A 93 7.54 -5.87 -0.63
N ILE A 94 7.82 -5.19 0.49
CA ILE A 94 8.97 -4.29 0.65
C ILE A 94 10.31 -5.05 0.59
N ALA A 95 10.43 -6.17 1.32
CA ALA A 95 11.63 -7.02 1.27
C ALA A 95 11.90 -7.61 -0.14
N ALA A 96 10.86 -7.72 -0.96
CA ALA A 96 10.92 -8.33 -2.29
C ALA A 96 11.14 -7.35 -3.45
N LEU A 97 11.30 -6.05 -3.18
CA LEU A 97 11.62 -5.06 -4.22
C LEU A 97 12.88 -5.46 -4.98
N SER A 98 12.80 -5.45 -6.31
CA SER A 98 13.86 -5.85 -7.24
C SER A 98 14.34 -4.69 -8.10
N LEU A 99 15.64 -4.68 -8.38
CA LEU A 99 16.34 -3.73 -9.25
C LEU A 99 16.34 -4.17 -10.72
N THR A 100 16.03 -5.44 -11.03
CA THR A 100 16.14 -6.02 -12.38
C THR A 100 15.36 -5.25 -13.45
N PHE A 101 14.24 -4.65 -13.08
CA PHE A 101 13.37 -3.86 -13.96
C PHE A 101 13.15 -2.45 -13.40
N LEU A 102 14.17 -1.86 -12.76
CA LEU A 102 14.07 -0.48 -12.25
C LEU A 102 13.91 0.50 -13.42
N ASP A 103 12.71 1.05 -13.56
CA ASP A 103 12.39 2.10 -14.51
C ASP A 103 12.62 3.48 -13.83
N ARG A 104 13.47 4.31 -14.45
CA ARG A 104 13.92 5.61 -13.92
C ARG A 104 13.36 6.76 -14.76
N GLY A 105 12.10 7.10 -14.56
CA GLY A 105 11.48 8.29 -15.15
C GLY A 105 11.88 9.59 -14.45
N GLU A 106 11.59 10.72 -15.10
CA GLU A 106 11.81 12.06 -14.56
C GLU A 106 10.95 12.30 -13.31
N GLY A 107 11.58 12.28 -12.12
CA GLY A 107 10.89 12.48 -10.84
C GLY A 107 9.96 11.33 -10.41
N ARG A 108 9.84 10.26 -11.20
CA ARG A 108 9.09 9.04 -10.87
C ARG A 108 9.91 7.79 -11.17
N TRP A 109 10.18 6.96 -10.17
CA TRP A 109 10.90 5.69 -10.36
C TRP A 109 9.99 4.50 -10.06
N THR A 110 9.93 3.51 -10.96
CA THR A 110 9.09 2.32 -10.78
C THR A 110 9.94 1.11 -10.42
N LEU A 111 9.73 0.56 -9.23
CA LEU A 111 10.35 -0.67 -8.74
C LEU A 111 9.38 -1.84 -8.87
N TYR A 112 9.89 -3.01 -9.23
CA TYR A 112 9.10 -4.23 -9.39
C TYR A 112 9.15 -5.08 -8.12
N ILE A 113 8.02 -5.64 -7.72
CA ILE A 113 7.92 -6.53 -6.57
C ILE A 113 8.05 -7.97 -7.07
N ASP A 114 9.24 -8.55 -6.93
CA ASP A 114 9.50 -9.96 -7.23
C ASP A 114 9.02 -10.84 -6.06
N TYR A 115 7.70 -10.85 -5.85
CA TYR A 115 7.03 -11.68 -4.85
C TYR A 115 5.57 -11.93 -5.23
N ARG A 116 5.22 -13.21 -5.36
CA ARG A 116 3.84 -13.65 -5.57
C ARG A 116 3.16 -13.88 -4.22
N ASN A 117 2.37 -12.92 -3.75
CA ASN A 117 1.54 -13.13 -2.56
C ASN A 117 0.38 -14.10 -2.86
N LYS A 118 -0.12 -14.81 -1.83
CA LYS A 118 -1.18 -15.82 -1.97
C LYS A 118 -2.54 -15.30 -2.48
N ASN A 119 -2.76 -13.99 -2.43
CA ASN A 119 -3.97 -13.32 -2.93
C ASN A 119 -3.75 -12.69 -4.31
N ARG A 120 -2.62 -12.94 -4.99
CA ARG A 120 -2.32 -12.40 -6.32
C ARG A 120 -3.10 -13.18 -7.39
N GLN A 121 -4.18 -12.57 -7.88
CA GLN A 121 -4.92 -13.01 -9.06
C GLN A 121 -4.05 -12.89 -10.33
N SER A 122 -4.50 -13.51 -11.43
CA SER A 122 -3.87 -13.33 -12.74
C SER A 122 -3.94 -11.86 -13.18
N GLY A 123 -2.89 -11.35 -13.82
CA GLY A 123 -2.79 -9.95 -14.23
C GLY A 123 -1.37 -9.38 -14.16
N ALA A 124 -1.27 -8.06 -14.35
CA ALA A 124 -0.01 -7.31 -14.41
C ALA A 124 0.84 -7.43 -13.12
N PRO A 125 2.18 -7.31 -13.21
CA PRO A 125 3.07 -7.35 -12.05
C PRO A 125 2.71 -6.26 -11.04
N GLN A 126 2.91 -6.53 -9.75
CA GLN A 126 2.80 -5.47 -8.74
C GLN A 126 4.06 -4.62 -8.78
N THR A 127 3.86 -3.32 -8.89
CA THR A 127 4.94 -2.33 -8.85
C THR A 127 4.78 -1.44 -7.62
N ALA A 128 5.86 -0.73 -7.33
CA ALA A 128 5.94 0.28 -6.30
C ALA A 128 6.53 1.55 -6.94
N VAL A 129 5.74 2.62 -6.95
CA VAL A 129 6.02 3.84 -7.73
C VAL A 129 6.51 4.91 -6.78
N CYS A 130 7.78 5.28 -6.92
CA CYS A 130 8.43 6.34 -6.17
C CYS A 130 8.03 7.65 -6.86
N GLU A 131 7.45 8.59 -6.14
CA GLU A 131 7.24 9.95 -6.63
C GLU A 131 7.94 10.92 -5.67
N ARG A 132 8.33 12.11 -6.14
CA ARG A 132 8.83 13.17 -5.27
C ARG A 132 7.79 13.49 -4.19
N PHE A 133 8.24 13.67 -2.95
CA PHE A 133 7.35 14.06 -1.86
C PHE A 133 6.98 15.55 -2.05
N PRO A 134 5.74 15.99 -1.79
CA PRO A 134 5.38 17.40 -2.02
C PRO A 134 6.17 18.36 -1.12
N ASP A 135 6.24 18.05 0.18
CA ASP A 135 6.86 18.92 1.20
C ASP A 135 8.41 18.89 1.16
N ASP A 136 8.99 17.77 0.74
CA ASP A 136 10.42 17.65 0.40
C ASP A 136 10.60 16.81 -0.88
N PRO A 137 10.65 17.48 -2.06
CA PRO A 137 10.78 16.81 -3.35
C PRO A 137 12.05 15.99 -3.53
N ARG A 138 13.01 16.10 -2.59
CA ARG A 138 14.34 15.52 -2.66
C ARG A 138 14.47 14.32 -1.73
N LEU A 139 13.90 14.37 -0.52
CA LEU A 139 14.03 13.37 0.56
C LEU A 139 14.00 11.92 0.06
N TYR A 140 12.90 11.50 -0.58
CA TYR A 140 12.73 10.11 -0.98
C TYR A 140 13.71 9.70 -2.09
N ILE A 141 13.78 10.46 -3.18
CA ILE A 141 14.57 10.09 -4.36
C ILE A 141 16.06 10.17 -4.06
N GLN A 142 16.53 11.19 -3.32
CA GLN A 142 17.93 11.29 -2.91
C GLN A 142 18.34 10.13 -2.00
N THR A 143 17.48 9.74 -1.04
CA THR A 143 17.74 8.56 -0.20
C THR A 143 17.89 7.30 -1.04
N LEU A 144 17.02 7.12 -2.05
CA LEU A 144 17.09 5.96 -2.93
C LEU A 144 18.33 5.99 -3.83
N VAL A 145 18.69 7.15 -4.40
CA VAL A 145 19.91 7.33 -5.21
C VAL A 145 21.16 7.00 -4.38
N ALA A 146 21.34 7.65 -3.23
CA ALA A 146 22.47 7.40 -2.33
C ALA A 146 22.55 5.94 -1.86
N TYR A 147 21.40 5.26 -1.69
CA TYR A 147 21.37 3.84 -1.36
C TYR A 147 21.66 2.91 -2.54
N LEU A 148 21.44 3.35 -3.78
CA LEU A 148 21.90 2.61 -4.96
C LEU A 148 23.41 2.78 -5.17
N GLU A 149 23.98 3.96 -4.93
CA GLU A 149 25.43 4.25 -5.02
C GLU A 149 26.29 3.32 -4.15
N THR A 150 25.73 2.67 -3.12
CA THR A 150 26.40 1.57 -2.39
C THR A 150 26.50 0.25 -3.20
N GLU A 151 26.59 0.34 -4.53
CA GLU A 151 26.50 -0.78 -5.48
C GLU A 151 27.64 -1.78 -5.34
N SER A 152 28.85 -1.30 -5.05
CA SER A 152 30.06 -2.10 -4.77
C SER A 152 29.84 -3.16 -3.67
N ILE A 153 28.94 -2.90 -2.73
CA ILE A 153 28.60 -3.81 -1.62
C ILE A 153 27.61 -4.90 -2.06
N ARG A 154 26.81 -4.65 -3.12
CA ARG A 154 25.70 -5.51 -3.56
C ARG A 154 26.16 -6.81 -4.20
N LYS A 155 27.33 -6.82 -4.87
CA LYS A 155 27.93 -7.99 -5.55
C LYS A 155 26.91 -8.74 -6.44
N GLY A 156 26.22 -8.03 -7.32
CA GLY A 156 25.26 -8.61 -8.27
C GLY A 156 23.91 -9.09 -7.68
N LYS A 157 23.56 -8.70 -6.46
CA LYS A 157 22.24 -9.04 -5.87
C LYS A 157 21.12 -8.13 -6.39
N ASN A 158 20.13 -8.73 -7.03
CA ASN A 158 18.99 -8.03 -7.62
C ASN A 158 17.98 -7.43 -6.62
N ARG A 159 18.02 -7.80 -5.33
CA ARG A 159 17.10 -7.25 -4.32
C ARG A 159 17.53 -5.82 -3.94
N LEU A 160 16.57 -4.90 -3.88
CA LEU A 160 16.80 -3.52 -3.47
C LEU A 160 17.42 -3.47 -2.07
N LEU A 161 16.85 -4.17 -1.09
CA LEU A 161 17.24 -4.06 0.31
C LEU A 161 18.23 -5.16 0.72
N ILE A 162 19.42 -4.72 1.15
CA ILE A 162 20.50 -5.58 1.66
C ILE A 162 20.81 -5.27 3.12
N SER A 163 21.28 -6.28 3.86
CA SER A 163 21.71 -6.12 5.25
C SER A 163 22.88 -5.13 5.33
N TYR A 164 22.83 -4.20 6.30
CA TYR A 164 23.95 -3.31 6.58
C TYR A 164 25.15 -4.05 7.19
N SER A 165 24.96 -5.27 7.71
CA SER A 165 26.04 -6.13 8.22
C SER A 165 26.55 -7.10 7.15
N ARG A 166 27.86 -7.35 7.14
CA ARG A 166 28.48 -8.41 6.33
C ARG A 166 27.79 -9.77 6.62
N PRO A 167 27.56 -10.63 5.61
CA PRO A 167 27.97 -10.53 4.20
C PRO A 167 26.90 -9.88 3.29
N HIS A 168 26.17 -8.88 3.80
CA HIS A 168 25.25 -8.01 3.03
C HIS A 168 24.23 -8.78 2.20
N ARG A 169 23.63 -9.83 2.79
CA ARG A 169 22.58 -10.64 2.15
C ARG A 169 21.30 -9.81 1.96
N ALA A 170 20.47 -10.21 1.00
CA ALA A 170 19.12 -9.66 0.89
C ALA A 170 18.37 -9.85 2.22
N ILE A 171 17.61 -8.85 2.64
CA ILE A 171 16.90 -8.89 3.93
C ILE A 171 15.55 -9.60 3.83
N THR A 172 15.04 -10.05 4.97
CA THR A 172 13.72 -10.69 5.06
C THR A 172 12.64 -9.71 5.52
N ALA A 173 11.37 -10.08 5.35
CA ALA A 173 10.23 -9.34 5.90
C ALA A 173 10.35 -9.10 7.42
N SER A 174 10.96 -10.03 8.16
CA SER A 174 11.22 -9.90 9.61
C SER A 174 12.25 -8.82 9.90
N THR A 175 13.32 -8.74 9.10
CA THR A 175 14.34 -7.68 9.19
C THR A 175 13.74 -6.30 8.88
N VAL A 176 12.95 -6.19 7.81
CA VAL A 176 12.19 -4.95 7.48
C VAL A 176 11.29 -4.55 8.66
N GLY A 177 10.57 -5.51 9.24
CA GLY A 177 9.73 -5.28 10.42
C GLY A 177 10.51 -4.81 11.65
N TRP A 178 11.72 -5.33 11.88
CA TRP A 178 12.58 -4.90 12.98
C TRP A 178 13.13 -3.47 12.75
N TRP A 179 13.54 -3.15 11.52
CA TRP A 179 14.01 -1.81 11.13
C TRP A 179 12.93 -0.74 11.27
N ILE A 180 11.70 -1.01 10.80
CA ILE A 180 10.58 -0.08 10.98
C ILE A 180 10.27 0.09 12.47
N LYS A 181 10.23 -1.00 13.26
CA LYS A 181 10.03 -0.91 14.72
C LYS A 181 11.11 -0.06 15.41
N TRP A 182 12.36 -0.18 14.97
CA TRP A 182 13.46 0.62 15.49
C TRP A 182 13.25 2.10 15.19
N VAL A 183 12.98 2.47 13.92
CA VAL A 183 12.71 3.88 13.54
C VAL A 183 11.50 4.46 14.28
N LEU A 184 10.42 3.69 14.45
CA LEU A 184 9.26 4.15 15.23
C LEU A 184 9.63 4.46 16.69
N ARG A 185 10.44 3.60 17.32
CA ARG A 185 10.90 3.81 18.70
C ARG A 185 11.77 5.06 18.83
N GLU A 186 12.76 5.25 17.96
CA GLU A 186 13.64 6.43 18.00
C GLU A 186 12.89 7.73 17.67
N ALA A 187 11.84 7.67 16.85
CA ALA A 187 10.93 8.79 16.59
C ALA A 187 9.90 9.05 17.71
N GLY A 188 10.02 8.39 18.87
CA GLY A 188 9.14 8.60 20.02
C GLY A 188 7.71 8.06 19.85
N VAL A 189 7.51 7.06 18.97
CA VAL A 189 6.24 6.33 18.84
C VAL A 189 6.21 5.17 19.84
N ASP A 190 5.04 4.95 20.47
CA ASP A 190 4.82 3.88 21.43
C ASP A 190 5.16 2.48 20.84
N THR A 191 5.96 1.73 21.60
CA THR A 191 6.41 0.37 21.29
C THR A 191 5.29 -0.68 21.19
N SER A 192 4.08 -0.38 21.68
CA SER A 192 2.88 -1.23 21.50
C SER A 192 2.51 -1.43 20.02
N PHE A 193 2.84 -0.44 19.18
CA PHE A 193 2.68 -0.48 17.74
C PHE A 193 3.67 -1.43 17.06
N THR A 194 3.22 -2.10 16.00
CA THR A 194 4.05 -2.99 15.18
C THR A 194 4.36 -2.34 13.84
N ALA A 195 5.39 -2.81 13.13
CA ALA A 195 5.72 -2.34 11.79
C ALA A 195 4.57 -2.46 10.77
N HIS A 196 3.56 -3.29 11.02
CA HIS A 196 2.37 -3.35 10.17
C HIS A 196 1.40 -2.17 10.39
N SER A 197 1.48 -1.49 11.54
CA SER A 197 0.66 -0.30 11.85
C SER A 197 1.00 0.89 10.95
N THR A 198 2.22 0.97 10.41
CA THR A 198 2.65 1.98 9.44
C THR A 198 1.75 2.01 8.20
N ARG A 199 1.33 0.83 7.73
CA ARG A 199 0.39 0.69 6.61
C ARG A 199 -0.93 1.40 6.91
N SER A 200 -1.53 1.12 8.07
CA SER A 200 -2.79 1.74 8.51
C SER A 200 -2.62 3.24 8.78
N ALA A 201 -1.53 3.65 9.43
CA ALA A 201 -1.26 5.04 9.76
C ALA A 201 -1.11 5.90 8.48
N SER A 202 -0.33 5.43 7.50
CA SER A 202 -0.18 6.06 6.18
C SER A 202 -1.52 6.23 5.46
N THR A 203 -2.34 5.16 5.38
CA THR A 203 -3.67 5.27 4.75
C THR A 203 -4.62 6.18 5.51
N SER A 204 -4.55 6.23 6.86
CA SER A 204 -5.40 7.10 7.68
C SER A 204 -4.98 8.56 7.60
N LYS A 205 -3.68 8.89 7.50
CA LYS A 205 -3.21 10.26 7.19
C LYS A 205 -3.66 10.66 5.79
N ALA A 206 -3.41 9.83 4.76
CA ALA A 206 -3.87 10.11 3.40
C ALA A 206 -5.38 10.39 3.32
N MET A 207 -6.22 9.61 4.03
CA MET A 207 -7.67 9.84 4.06
C MET A 207 -8.05 11.14 4.81
N ARG A 208 -7.37 11.48 5.92
CA ARG A 208 -7.56 12.77 6.62
C ARG A 208 -7.14 13.98 5.77
N GLU A 209 -6.09 13.83 4.97
CA GLU A 209 -5.67 14.84 3.99
C GLU A 209 -6.61 14.96 2.78
N GLY A 210 -7.62 14.08 2.69
CA GLY A 210 -8.71 14.12 1.70
C GLY A 210 -8.63 13.08 0.59
N VAL A 211 -7.58 12.23 0.55
CA VAL A 211 -7.32 11.35 -0.60
C VAL A 211 -8.48 10.38 -0.81
N SER A 212 -9.02 10.35 -2.02
CA SER A 212 -10.22 9.56 -2.31
C SER A 212 -9.98 8.07 -2.02
N LEU A 213 -10.96 7.41 -1.41
CA LEU A 213 -10.85 6.00 -1.02
C LEU A 213 -10.46 5.10 -2.20
N ALA A 214 -10.91 5.42 -3.41
CA ALA A 214 -10.52 4.75 -4.64
C ALA A 214 -9.01 4.84 -4.93
N LEU A 215 -8.39 6.02 -4.76
CA LEU A 215 -6.94 6.20 -4.91
C LEU A 215 -6.15 5.48 -3.82
N ILE A 216 -6.62 5.51 -2.56
CA ILE A 216 -6.00 4.76 -1.45
C ILE A 216 -6.04 3.25 -1.74
N MET A 217 -7.22 2.73 -2.09
CA MET A 217 -7.43 1.31 -2.41
C MET A 217 -6.67 0.88 -3.67
N ASN A 218 -6.52 1.77 -4.65
CA ASN A 218 -5.63 1.52 -5.78
C ASN A 218 -4.18 1.47 -5.30
N GLY A 219 -3.67 2.47 -4.57
CA GLY A 219 -2.30 2.50 -4.02
C GLY A 219 -1.91 1.23 -3.25
N LEU A 220 -2.82 0.70 -2.43
CA LEU A 220 -2.68 -0.59 -1.72
C LEU A 220 -2.50 -1.80 -2.66
N ARG A 221 -3.00 -1.73 -3.90
CA ARG A 221 -2.97 -2.77 -4.93
C ARG A 221 -1.90 -2.55 -6.02
N ARG A 222 -1.60 -1.29 -6.39
CA ARG A 222 -1.21 -0.82 -7.74
C ARG A 222 -0.44 -1.84 -8.60
N THR A 223 -1.05 -2.14 -9.74
CA THR A 223 -0.58 -2.97 -10.87
C THR A 223 -0.65 -2.19 -12.20
N THR A 224 -1.02 -0.90 -12.16
CA THR A 224 -1.16 -0.02 -13.33
C THR A 224 -0.76 1.42 -13.01
N PRO A 225 -0.22 2.18 -13.98
CA PRO A 225 0.17 3.58 -13.80
C PRO A 225 -1.07 4.48 -13.78
N SER A 226 -1.35 5.11 -12.64
CA SER A 226 -2.32 6.19 -12.49
C SER A 226 -1.88 7.10 -11.35
N ARG A 227 -2.20 8.40 -11.44
CA ARG A 227 -1.64 9.45 -10.59
C ARG A 227 -1.78 9.23 -9.08
N ASN A 228 -0.74 9.67 -8.38
CA ASN A 228 -0.66 10.15 -6.99
C ASN A 228 -1.23 9.21 -5.91
N PHE A 229 -0.33 8.54 -5.19
CA PHE A 229 -0.53 8.19 -3.77
C PHE A 229 0.77 8.56 -3.03
N THR A 230 0.81 9.79 -2.53
CA THR A 230 1.84 10.29 -1.61
C THR A 230 1.11 10.83 -0.38
N ALA A 231 1.66 10.61 0.81
CA ALA A 231 0.97 10.94 2.07
C ALA A 231 0.96 12.45 2.42
N GLY A 232 1.57 13.29 1.56
CA GLY A 232 1.80 14.74 1.75
C GLY A 232 0.93 15.66 0.86
N ARG A 233 -0.27 15.20 0.46
CA ARG A 233 -1.34 16.00 -0.15
C ARG A 233 -1.19 16.44 -1.63
N PHE A 234 -2.24 16.09 -2.38
CA PHE A 234 -2.94 16.71 -3.53
C PHE A 234 -2.30 17.66 -4.54
N ASP A 235 -2.83 17.48 -5.76
CA ASP A 235 -3.07 18.53 -6.75
C ASP A 235 -4.58 18.85 -6.74
N SER A 236 -4.99 20.12 -6.77
CA SER A 236 -6.37 20.56 -6.39
C SER A 236 -7.39 20.66 -7.54
N ASP A 237 -7.00 20.26 -8.76
CA ASP A 237 -7.62 20.65 -10.03
C ASP A 237 -8.93 19.94 -10.46
N HIS A 238 -9.66 19.29 -9.55
CA HIS A 238 -10.78 18.40 -9.92
C HIS A 238 -12.18 18.74 -9.36
N THR A 239 -12.37 19.93 -8.79
CA THR A 239 -13.71 20.42 -8.40
C THR A 239 -14.45 21.23 -9.48
N SER A 240 -13.81 21.54 -10.61
CA SER A 240 -14.35 22.48 -11.62
C SER A 240 -15.02 21.86 -12.85
N ARG A 241 -15.00 20.52 -13.02
CA ARG A 241 -15.42 19.86 -14.29
C ARG A 241 -16.75 19.09 -14.27
N SER A 242 -17.57 19.23 -13.22
CA SER A 242 -18.91 18.63 -13.14
C SER A 242 -20.02 19.66 -12.88
N ARG A 243 -20.07 20.71 -13.73
CA ARG A 243 -21.18 21.69 -13.82
C ARG A 243 -21.12 22.47 -15.15
N LYS A 244 -21.26 21.77 -16.30
CA LYS A 244 -21.49 22.41 -17.62
C LYS A 244 -21.98 21.43 -18.71
N THR A 245 -23.06 20.69 -18.41
CA THR A 245 -23.87 19.94 -19.40
C THR A 245 -25.34 19.93 -19.00
N ALA A 246 -25.90 21.11 -18.76
CA ALA A 246 -27.33 21.36 -18.57
C ALA A 246 -27.60 22.81 -18.97
N GLY A 247 -28.24 23.01 -20.12
CA GLY A 247 -28.37 24.31 -20.80
C GLY A 247 -27.86 24.25 -22.24
N ASP A 248 -28.62 24.87 -23.13
CA ASP A 248 -28.28 25.28 -24.50
C ASP A 248 -28.02 24.17 -25.55
N LYS A 249 -29.14 23.58 -25.99
CA LYS A 249 -29.36 23.28 -27.42
C LYS A 249 -30.76 23.74 -27.85
N GLU A 250 -30.88 25.04 -28.04
CA GLU A 250 -32.02 25.63 -28.73
C GLU A 250 -31.59 26.08 -30.15
N GLN A 251 -32.43 25.72 -31.13
CA GLN A 251 -32.63 26.31 -32.46
C GLN A 251 -31.42 26.87 -33.26
N ALA A 252 -31.17 26.26 -34.43
CA ALA A 252 -31.11 26.97 -35.73
C ALA A 252 -30.89 26.00 -36.91
N LYS A 253 -31.94 25.67 -37.67
CA LYS A 253 -31.81 25.17 -39.05
C LYS A 253 -33.08 25.38 -39.91
N SER A 254 -33.37 26.62 -40.27
CA SER A 254 -33.97 26.96 -41.56
C SER A 254 -32.88 26.83 -42.65
N THR A 255 -33.11 26.69 -43.95
CA THR A 255 -34.29 26.67 -44.87
C THR A 255 -33.83 25.80 -46.08
N SER A 256 -34.65 25.12 -46.89
CA SER A 256 -35.71 25.64 -47.77
C SER A 256 -36.63 24.51 -48.30
N ALA A 257 -37.85 24.87 -48.70
CA ALA A 257 -38.90 24.03 -49.33
C ALA A 257 -38.68 23.88 -50.87
N PRO A 258 -39.63 23.38 -51.71
CA PRO A 258 -40.95 22.75 -51.50
C PRO A 258 -41.03 21.35 -52.20
N ALA A 259 -42.14 20.71 -52.61
CA ALA A 259 -43.60 20.92 -52.56
C ALA A 259 -44.34 19.54 -52.61
N GLU A 260 -45.68 19.52 -52.43
CA GLU A 260 -46.67 18.53 -52.96
C GLU A 260 -46.49 17.02 -52.60
N ASP A 261 -47.51 16.16 -52.43
CA ASP A 261 -48.98 16.28 -52.50
C ASP A 261 -49.67 15.26 -51.55
N ALA A 262 -51.01 15.29 -51.48
CA ALA A 262 -51.97 14.20 -51.23
C ALA A 262 -51.46 12.76 -50.93
N ALA A 263 -52.08 11.88 -50.14
CA ALA A 263 -53.32 11.85 -49.37
C ALA A 263 -53.52 10.38 -48.88
N VAL A 264 -54.09 10.22 -47.67
CA VAL A 264 -55.23 9.32 -47.36
C VAL A 264 -55.08 7.78 -47.37
N LYS A 265 -55.63 7.20 -46.28
CA LYS A 265 -56.19 5.84 -46.03
C LYS A 265 -55.31 4.69 -45.49
N GLN A 266 -55.76 4.28 -44.28
CA GLN A 266 -55.78 2.94 -43.65
C GLN A 266 -54.46 2.37 -43.13
#